data_AF-A0A6G9YV22-F1
#
_entry.id   AF-A0A6G9YV22-F1
#
_cell.length_a   1.000
_cell.length_b   1.000
_cell.length_c   1.000
_cell.angle_alpha   90.00
_cell.angle_beta   90.00
_cell.angle_gamma   90.00
#
_symmetry.space_group_name_H-M   'P 1'
#
loop_
_entity.id
_entity.type
_entity.pdbx_description
1 polymer ?
#
loop_
_entity_poly.entity_id
_entity_poly.type
_entity_poly.pdbx_seq_one_letter_code
_entity_poly.pdbx_strand_id
1 'polypeptide(L)'
;MRNGTGRFFSAEAQISGQLPPRDKCIPGVGFARPIAGNYPAYDRESNNAFSVRLPNGPVVGTTPPSSGDDYEFSGKSPGRANGRPELTPLSPASSTRRVGLSSPRFRRRVHRRTGIDCLWRKFGKVASVEDMTRYVMPAESAPHARTWLAWPAKESVWEDLLPLVRADVARLARAVAEFEPVTMLARREHVEDARRAVGSAVEVVPGPLDDLWMRDTGPTFVGAPGAGIVGIDFNFNGWGQKAEYHLDARVARKVLERAGIPRVIAPIVAEGGAFEVDGAGTLLATESSLVNPSRNPGYDHDAIEKALGELLGITKVVWLQGVAGEDVTDCHVDAVARFAEPGVVLVVCPVDPDPEDVFARAAVQACEILRQATDADGRRFEVVELPQPAAAALPGRRGPDFLYSYANFYVGNGAVYLPVYGDTHNDDRAAGILGDVFPGRAVVRVEYNAVAEGGGGIHCSTQQQPLAAV
;
A
#
# COMPACT_ATOMS: atom_id res chain seq x y z
N MET A 1 -52.73 34.33 -32.71
CA MET A 1 -53.48 35.31 -31.89
C MET A 1 -53.14 35.06 -30.43
N ARG A 2 -52.62 36.11 -29.75
CA ARG A 2 -52.76 36.51 -28.33
C ARG A 2 -52.50 35.46 -27.22
N ASN A 3 -51.53 35.63 -26.31
CA ASN A 3 -51.24 36.68 -25.28
C ASN A 3 -51.84 36.37 -23.89
N GLY A 4 -51.04 36.65 -22.85
CA GLY A 4 -51.41 36.84 -21.43
C GLY A 4 -50.61 35.93 -20.51
N THR A 5 -49.57 36.28 -19.74
CA THR A 5 -49.15 37.44 -18.91
C THR A 5 -50.13 37.88 -17.82
N GLY A 6 -49.73 37.65 -16.56
CA GLY A 6 -50.06 38.40 -15.33
C GLY A 6 -49.21 37.81 -14.19
N ARG A 7 -48.15 38.40 -13.62
CA ARG A 7 -47.87 39.66 -12.90
C ARG A 7 -48.34 39.72 -11.41
N PHE A 8 -47.32 39.73 -10.53
CA PHE A 8 -47.12 40.39 -9.22
C PHE A 8 -47.91 39.97 -7.96
N PHE A 9 -47.20 39.64 -6.87
CA PHE A 9 -46.98 40.55 -5.73
C PHE A 9 -45.73 40.19 -4.92
N SER A 10 -45.07 41.24 -4.44
CA SER A 10 -43.83 41.33 -3.68
C SER A 10 -44.06 41.25 -2.16
N ALA A 11 -43.06 40.76 -1.42
CA ALA A 11 -42.83 41.17 -0.03
C ALA A 11 -41.31 41.21 0.24
N GLU A 12 -40.79 42.44 0.34
CA GLU A 12 -39.48 42.74 0.92
C GLU A 12 -39.59 42.73 2.45
N ALA A 13 -38.56 42.20 3.11
CA ALA A 13 -38.18 42.62 4.47
C ALA A 13 -36.65 42.58 4.55
N GLN A 14 -36.03 43.76 4.50
CA GLN A 14 -34.66 44.00 4.96
C GLN A 14 -34.62 43.94 6.49
N ILE A 15 -33.48 43.55 7.08
CA ILE A 15 -32.66 44.43 7.94
C ILE A 15 -31.37 43.69 8.39
N SER A 16 -30.26 44.35 8.06
CA SER A 16 -28.92 44.44 8.68
C SER A 16 -28.35 43.36 9.62
N GLY A 17 -27.08 43.03 9.38
CA GLY A 17 -26.17 42.41 10.33
C GLY A 17 -24.73 42.48 9.81
N GLN A 18 -23.88 43.24 10.52
CA GLN A 18 -22.53 43.66 10.14
C GLN A 18 -21.50 42.51 10.02
N LEU A 19 -20.61 42.62 9.03
CA LEU A 19 -19.33 41.89 8.96
C LEU A 19 -18.33 42.44 10.00
N PRO A 20 -17.59 41.60 10.75
CA PRO A 20 -16.45 42.07 11.53
C PRO A 20 -15.13 41.96 10.73
N PRO A 21 -14.10 42.74 11.12
CA PRO A 21 -12.95 43.07 10.29
C PRO A 21 -11.79 42.05 10.39
N ARG A 22 -10.96 42.07 9.33
CA ARG A 22 -9.63 41.46 9.30
C ARG A 22 -8.66 42.25 10.20
N ASP A 23 -7.89 41.50 10.97
CA ASP A 23 -6.51 41.73 11.44
C ASP A 23 -6.33 41.45 12.93
N LYS A 24 -5.57 40.39 13.22
CA LYS A 24 -4.68 40.24 14.38
C LYS A 24 -3.79 39.00 14.19
N CYS A 25 -2.55 39.21 13.76
CA CYS A 25 -1.41 38.40 14.22
C CYS A 25 -1.36 38.48 15.75
N ILE A 26 -1.10 37.39 16.50
CA ILE A 26 0.11 37.05 17.30
C ILE A 26 -0.02 35.56 17.81
N PRO A 27 0.93 34.94 18.56
CA PRO A 27 1.68 33.76 18.14
C PRO A 27 1.43 32.48 18.98
N GLY A 28 1.97 31.33 18.56
CA GLY A 28 2.16 30.19 19.47
C GLY A 28 1.99 28.84 18.81
N VAL A 29 3.08 28.31 18.26
CA VAL A 29 3.19 26.90 17.89
C VAL A 29 3.25 26.10 19.19
N GLY A 30 2.11 25.57 19.62
CA GLY A 30 2.01 24.58 20.68
C GLY A 30 2.21 23.19 20.09
N PHE A 31 3.29 22.53 20.52
CA PHE A 31 3.60 21.14 20.21
C PHE A 31 2.40 20.23 20.50
N ALA A 32 1.96 19.46 19.50
CA ALA A 32 1.09 18.31 19.72
C ALA A 32 1.81 17.30 20.62
N ARG A 33 1.22 17.00 21.78
CA ARG A 33 1.61 15.86 22.62
C ARG A 33 0.80 14.63 22.16
N PRO A 34 1.36 13.41 22.26
CA PRO A 34 0.64 12.19 21.93
C PRO A 34 -0.50 11.99 22.93
N ILE A 35 -1.69 11.70 22.42
CA ILE A 35 -2.88 11.36 23.20
C ILE A 35 -2.80 9.85 23.46
N ALA A 36 -2.69 9.48 24.73
CA ALA A 36 -2.83 8.09 25.16
C ALA A 36 -4.29 7.65 24.96
N GLY A 37 -4.53 6.75 24.01
CA GLY A 37 -5.82 6.12 23.79
C GLY A 37 -5.99 4.90 24.70
N ASN A 38 -6.87 5.00 25.70
CA ASN A 38 -7.36 3.81 26.41
C ASN A 38 -8.30 3.05 25.45
N TYR A 39 -7.80 1.97 24.85
CA TYR A 39 -8.64 1.03 24.10
C TYR A 39 -9.52 0.21 25.07
N PRO A 40 -10.84 0.07 24.82
CA PRO A 40 -11.66 -0.84 25.61
C PRO A 40 -11.26 -2.30 25.34
N ALA A 41 -11.31 -3.13 26.39
CA ALA A 41 -10.94 -4.53 26.35
C ALA A 41 -11.71 -5.28 25.24
N TYR A 42 -10.96 -5.84 24.29
CA TYR A 42 -11.46 -6.75 23.27
C TYR A 42 -11.92 -8.05 23.95
N ASP A 43 -13.19 -8.42 23.78
CA ASP A 43 -13.74 -9.64 24.35
C ASP A 43 -13.12 -10.87 23.64
N ARG A 44 -12.53 -11.78 24.43
CA ARG A 44 -11.78 -12.94 23.94
C ARG A 44 -12.67 -14.14 23.61
N GLU A 45 -13.98 -14.05 23.80
CA GLU A 45 -14.90 -15.18 23.69
C GLU A 45 -15.72 -15.17 22.38
N SER A 46 -15.07 -15.42 21.24
CA SER A 46 -15.78 -15.87 20.02
C SER A 46 -14.84 -16.49 18.97
N ASN A 47 -13.91 -17.35 19.41
CA ASN A 47 -13.14 -18.19 18.49
C ASN A 47 -13.71 -19.61 18.49
N ASN A 48 -14.80 -19.83 17.75
CA ASN A 48 -15.32 -21.16 17.47
C ASN A 48 -15.48 -21.39 15.96
N ALA A 49 -14.57 -22.22 15.45
CA ALA A 49 -14.66 -23.10 14.28
C ALA A 49 -15.70 -22.79 13.18
N PHE A 50 -15.24 -22.19 12.08
CA PHE A 50 -15.86 -22.37 10.78
C PHE A 50 -15.10 -23.46 10.01
N SER A 51 -15.74 -24.62 9.84
CA SER A 51 -15.24 -25.71 9.00
C SER A 51 -15.66 -25.50 7.55
N VAL A 52 -14.70 -25.38 6.64
CA VAL A 52 -14.92 -25.45 5.18
C VAL A 52 -15.34 -26.88 4.82
N ARG A 53 -16.55 -27.07 4.27
CA ARG A 53 -16.97 -28.34 3.66
C ARG A 53 -16.56 -28.35 2.19
N LEU A 54 -15.59 -29.20 1.84
CA LEU A 54 -15.33 -29.61 0.46
C LEU A 54 -16.19 -30.85 0.11
N PRO A 55 -16.61 -31.02 -1.16
CA PRO A 55 -17.42 -32.16 -1.57
C PRO A 55 -16.58 -33.44 -1.77
N ASN A 56 -16.93 -34.48 -1.00
CA ASN A 56 -16.80 -35.93 -1.18
C ASN A 56 -15.74 -36.54 -2.14
N GLY A 57 -14.80 -37.32 -1.57
CA GLY A 57 -13.98 -38.36 -2.21
C GLY A 57 -13.32 -39.25 -1.13
N PRO A 58 -13.04 -40.55 -1.37
CA PRO A 58 -13.09 -41.58 -0.32
C PRO A 58 -11.87 -41.65 0.60
N VAL A 59 -12.15 -41.97 1.87
CA VAL A 59 -11.21 -42.21 2.96
C VAL A 59 -10.52 -43.56 2.80
N VAL A 60 -9.19 -43.56 2.79
CA VAL A 60 -8.36 -44.73 3.11
C VAL A 60 -7.49 -44.36 4.29
N GLY A 61 -7.76 -44.97 5.44
CA GLY A 61 -7.03 -44.74 6.68
C GLY A 61 -5.79 -45.61 6.81
N THR A 62 -4.74 -45.05 7.40
CA THR A 62 -3.71 -45.81 8.13
C THR A 62 -3.18 -44.95 9.28
N THR A 63 -3.31 -45.48 10.50
CA THR A 63 -2.74 -44.98 11.75
C THR A 63 -1.21 -45.11 11.79
N PRO A 64 -0.50 -44.28 12.58
CA PRO A 64 0.96 -44.33 12.73
C PRO A 64 1.39 -45.19 13.93
N PRO A 65 2.66 -45.64 14.02
CA PRO A 65 3.25 -46.03 15.29
C PRO A 65 4.20 -44.97 15.85
N SER A 66 4.10 -44.87 17.17
CA SER A 66 4.91 -44.14 18.13
C SER A 66 6.27 -44.79 18.41
N SER A 67 7.26 -43.96 18.76
CA SER A 67 8.41 -44.18 19.67
C SER A 67 9.35 -42.98 19.43
N GLY A 68 9.73 -42.14 20.39
CA GLY A 68 10.08 -42.44 21.78
C GLY A 68 11.52 -42.94 21.79
N ASP A 69 12.48 -42.06 22.03
CA ASP A 69 13.71 -42.37 22.77
C ASP A 69 14.51 -41.09 23.08
N ASP A 70 14.68 -40.90 24.38
CA ASP A 70 15.54 -39.93 25.06
C ASP A 70 17.02 -40.27 24.87
N TYR A 71 17.88 -39.25 24.73
CA TYR A 71 19.29 -39.36 25.08
C TYR A 71 19.81 -38.03 25.64
N GLU A 72 19.82 -37.91 26.97
CA GLU A 72 20.77 -37.08 27.70
C GLU A 72 22.12 -37.82 27.79
N PHE A 73 23.22 -37.13 27.53
CA PHE A 73 24.46 -37.39 28.26
C PHE A 73 25.30 -36.13 28.45
N SER A 74 25.74 -36.01 29.69
CA SER A 74 26.52 -34.97 30.34
C SER A 74 27.93 -34.74 29.77
N GLY A 75 28.41 -33.50 29.92
CA GLY A 75 29.63 -33.28 30.71
C GLY A 75 30.85 -32.60 30.06
N LYS A 76 31.24 -31.48 30.70
CA LYS A 76 32.62 -30.99 30.95
C LYS A 76 33.30 -30.05 29.93
N SER A 77 33.25 -28.76 30.25
CA SER A 77 34.37 -27.79 30.19
C SER A 77 35.47 -28.15 31.24
N PRO A 78 36.72 -27.62 31.25
CA PRO A 78 37.13 -26.26 30.86
C PRO A 78 38.53 -26.06 30.23
N GLY A 79 38.84 -24.83 29.77
CA GLY A 79 40.21 -24.40 29.48
C GLY A 79 40.34 -22.99 28.89
N ARG A 80 40.83 -22.04 29.70
CA ARG A 80 41.22 -20.65 29.33
C ARG A 80 42.48 -20.61 28.45
N ALA A 81 42.61 -19.61 27.57
CA ALA A 81 43.85 -18.82 27.43
C ALA A 81 43.64 -17.54 26.60
N ASN A 82 44.31 -16.49 27.04
CA ASN A 82 44.31 -15.10 26.55
C ASN A 82 45.14 -14.92 25.26
N GLY A 83 44.88 -13.83 24.53
CA GLY A 83 45.86 -13.27 23.57
C GLY A 83 45.28 -12.20 22.63
N ARG A 84 45.27 -10.94 23.08
CA ARG A 84 45.26 -9.76 22.19
C ARG A 84 46.71 -9.30 21.97
N PRO A 85 46.99 -8.61 20.86
CA PRO A 85 47.86 -7.46 20.93
C PRO A 85 47.24 -6.19 20.30
N GLU A 86 47.58 -5.07 20.93
CA GLU A 86 47.33 -3.69 20.51
C GLU A 86 48.14 -3.29 19.25
N LEU A 87 47.60 -2.34 18.49
CA LEU A 87 48.39 -1.44 17.65
C LEU A 87 47.84 -0.01 17.79
N THR A 88 48.71 0.91 18.17
CA THR A 88 48.50 2.37 18.25
C THR A 88 49.11 3.09 17.02
N PRO A 89 48.76 4.37 16.79
CA PRO A 89 48.59 4.97 15.46
C PRO A 89 49.74 5.89 15.02
N LEU A 90 49.68 6.40 13.78
CA LEU A 90 49.83 7.83 13.40
C LEU A 90 50.09 8.03 11.88
N SER A 91 49.43 9.06 11.32
CA SER A 91 49.73 9.79 10.06
C SER A 91 50.78 10.90 10.37
N PRO A 92 51.20 11.87 9.50
CA PRO A 92 50.82 12.16 8.10
C PRO A 92 51.93 12.72 7.14
N ALA A 93 51.54 12.86 5.86
CA ALA A 93 51.73 14.01 4.95
C ALA A 93 53.08 14.41 4.28
N SER A 94 52.85 15.02 3.10
CA SER A 94 53.70 15.91 2.27
C SER A 94 54.54 15.19 1.18
N SER A 95 54.73 15.70 -0.04
CA SER A 95 54.63 17.07 -0.56
C SER A 95 54.55 17.09 -2.12
N THR A 96 53.98 18.17 -2.67
CA THR A 96 54.35 19.00 -3.87
C THR A 96 55.29 18.42 -4.96
N ARG A 97 55.25 18.77 -6.27
CA ARG A 97 54.81 19.96 -7.03
C ARG A 97 54.92 19.69 -8.56
N ARG A 98 54.06 20.40 -9.32
CA ARG A 98 54.06 20.89 -10.73
C ARG A 98 55.30 20.70 -11.63
N VAL A 99 55.04 20.60 -12.95
CA VAL A 99 55.34 21.52 -14.10
C VAL A 99 54.99 20.74 -15.40
N GLY A 100 54.44 21.25 -16.51
CA GLY A 100 54.04 22.58 -16.99
C GLY A 100 53.72 22.52 -18.51
N LEU A 101 53.14 23.62 -19.03
CA LEU A 101 53.14 24.11 -20.44
C LEU A 101 52.41 23.20 -21.47
N SER A 102 51.62 23.62 -22.45
CA SER A 102 51.47 24.87 -23.21
C SER A 102 50.14 24.85 -23.99
N SER A 103 49.52 26.02 -24.23
CA SER A 103 48.29 26.19 -25.04
C SER A 103 48.51 25.99 -26.55
N PRO A 104 47.43 25.83 -27.36
CA PRO A 104 46.90 27.01 -28.04
C PRO A 104 45.35 27.11 -28.05
N ARG A 105 44.90 28.37 -28.17
CA ARG A 105 43.50 28.80 -28.17
C ARG A 105 42.75 28.33 -29.41
N PHE A 106 41.55 27.78 -29.22
CA PHE A 106 40.49 27.79 -30.24
C PHE A 106 39.18 28.25 -29.59
N ARG A 107 38.59 29.32 -30.13
CA ARG A 107 37.28 29.84 -29.71
C ARG A 107 36.19 28.85 -30.15
N ARG A 108 35.39 28.32 -29.22
CA ARG A 108 34.05 27.79 -29.50
C ARG A 108 33.08 28.22 -28.40
N ARG A 109 31.85 28.52 -28.84
CA ARG A 109 30.71 29.05 -28.10
C ARG A 109 30.51 28.39 -26.74
N VAL A 110 30.33 29.21 -25.71
CA VAL A 110 29.76 28.80 -24.43
C VAL A 110 28.27 28.56 -24.64
N HIS A 111 27.84 27.30 -24.65
CA HIS A 111 26.51 26.94 -24.18
C HIS A 111 26.67 26.54 -22.72
N ARG A 112 26.09 27.34 -21.81
CA ARG A 112 25.92 26.96 -20.42
C ARG A 112 24.95 25.76 -20.39
N ARG A 113 25.48 24.55 -20.28
CA ARG A 113 24.74 23.44 -19.66
C ARG A 113 24.95 23.59 -18.16
N THR A 114 23.86 23.92 -17.47
CA THR A 114 23.75 23.84 -16.02
C THR A 114 24.06 22.42 -15.58
N GLY A 115 25.06 22.26 -14.71
CA GLY A 115 25.50 20.96 -14.21
C GLY A 115 24.51 20.38 -13.21
N ILE A 116 23.88 19.27 -13.58
CA ILE A 116 23.37 18.23 -12.67
C ILE A 116 23.77 16.90 -13.29
N ASP A 117 25.07 16.59 -13.35
CA ASP A 117 25.54 15.35 -13.98
C ASP A 117 26.77 14.72 -13.33
N CYS A 118 27.07 15.05 -12.06
CA CYS A 118 28.16 14.40 -11.34
C CYS A 118 27.81 14.15 -9.89
N LEU A 119 27.00 13.11 -9.63
CA LEU A 119 26.93 12.41 -8.35
C LEU A 119 26.18 11.07 -8.43
N TRP A 120 26.43 10.26 -9.46
CA TRP A 120 25.85 8.91 -9.56
C TRP A 120 26.88 7.88 -10.04
N ARG A 121 28.00 7.72 -9.32
CA ARG A 121 28.91 6.58 -9.54
C ARG A 121 29.55 6.10 -8.24
N LYS A 122 28.82 5.22 -7.54
CA LYS A 122 29.31 4.03 -6.82
C LYS A 122 28.17 3.54 -5.95
N PHE A 123 27.39 2.56 -6.39
CA PHE A 123 26.70 1.49 -5.65
C PHE A 123 25.96 0.63 -6.72
N GLY A 124 25.64 -0.62 -6.41
CA GLY A 124 25.36 -1.74 -7.35
C GLY A 124 24.52 -1.40 -8.59
N LYS A 125 24.76 -2.12 -9.70
CA LYS A 125 24.12 -1.97 -11.03
C LYS A 125 22.70 -1.40 -10.93
N VAL A 126 22.59 -0.06 -10.96
CA VAL A 126 21.36 0.62 -11.33
C VAL A 126 21.30 0.38 -12.82
N ALA A 127 20.33 -0.42 -13.27
CA ALA A 127 20.06 -0.47 -14.70
C ALA A 127 19.86 0.98 -15.15
N SER A 128 20.69 1.45 -16.08
CA SER A 128 20.34 2.66 -16.84
C SER A 128 18.90 2.44 -17.30
N VAL A 129 18.04 3.45 -17.17
CA VAL A 129 16.66 3.44 -17.69
C VAL A 129 16.73 2.87 -19.11
N GLU A 130 16.55 1.56 -19.24
CA GLU A 130 16.20 0.93 -20.50
C GLU A 130 14.88 1.58 -20.88
N ASP A 131 14.55 1.58 -22.16
CA ASP A 131 13.31 2.17 -22.61
C ASP A 131 12.12 1.57 -21.84
N MET A 132 11.66 2.28 -20.79
CA MET A 132 10.62 1.81 -19.87
C MET A 132 9.25 1.88 -20.55
N THR A 133 9.15 2.56 -21.70
CA THR A 133 7.92 2.76 -22.45
C THR A 133 7.26 1.48 -22.94
N ARG A 134 7.99 0.35 -22.96
CA ARG A 134 7.44 -0.98 -23.29
C ARG A 134 6.95 -1.78 -22.07
N TYR A 135 7.24 -1.33 -20.85
CA TYR A 135 6.84 -2.02 -19.63
C TYR A 135 5.45 -1.59 -19.20
N VAL A 136 4.67 -2.57 -18.76
CA VAL A 136 3.30 -2.39 -18.31
C VAL A 136 3.16 -3.00 -16.92
N MET A 137 2.47 -2.30 -16.03
CA MET A 137 2.00 -2.87 -14.78
C MET A 137 0.78 -3.77 -15.08
N PRO A 138 0.84 -5.08 -14.85
CA PRO A 138 -0.33 -5.94 -15.00
C PRO A 138 -1.46 -5.51 -14.07
N ALA A 139 -2.69 -5.84 -14.46
CA ALA A 139 -3.81 -5.87 -13.53
C ALA A 139 -3.48 -6.78 -12.33
N GLU A 140 -4.00 -6.46 -11.14
CA GLU A 140 -3.79 -7.30 -9.96
C GLU A 140 -4.35 -8.72 -10.13
N SER A 141 -5.34 -8.92 -10.99
CA SER A 141 -5.90 -10.24 -11.29
C SER A 141 -5.05 -11.09 -12.24
N ALA A 142 -3.91 -10.60 -12.74
CA ALA A 142 -2.99 -11.38 -13.55
C ALA A 142 -2.32 -12.50 -12.73
N PRO A 143 -1.85 -13.59 -13.36
CA PRO A 143 -1.21 -14.69 -12.63
C PRO A 143 0.00 -14.23 -11.80
N HIS A 144 0.12 -14.72 -10.56
CA HIS A 144 1.18 -14.40 -9.62
C HIS A 144 2.25 -15.48 -9.51
N ALA A 145 3.50 -15.05 -9.34
CA ALA A 145 4.58 -15.89 -8.84
C ALA A 145 4.52 -16.07 -7.32
N ARG A 146 4.16 -15.00 -6.59
CA ARG A 146 4.04 -14.97 -5.13
C ARG A 146 3.39 -13.68 -4.64
N THR A 147 3.08 -13.68 -3.35
CA THR A 147 2.57 -12.52 -2.61
C THR A 147 3.50 -12.19 -1.46
N TRP A 148 3.80 -10.90 -1.32
CA TRP A 148 4.66 -10.37 -0.27
C TRP A 148 3.81 -9.76 0.84
N LEU A 149 4.20 -10.02 2.09
CA LEU A 149 3.67 -9.36 3.29
C LEU A 149 4.81 -8.91 4.20
N ALA A 150 4.53 -8.04 5.16
CA ALA A 150 5.44 -7.67 6.23
C ALA A 150 4.83 -8.00 7.60
N TRP A 151 5.67 -8.47 8.51
CA TRP A 151 5.28 -8.77 9.88
C TRP A 151 5.22 -7.48 10.71
N PRO A 152 4.16 -7.25 11.51
CA PRO A 152 4.04 -6.09 12.38
C PRO A 152 5.23 -5.98 13.34
N ALA A 153 5.94 -4.85 13.22
CA ALA A 153 7.31 -4.74 13.69
C ALA A 153 7.47 -3.99 15.01
N LYS A 154 6.71 -2.91 15.23
CA LYS A 154 6.92 -1.98 16.35
C LYS A 154 5.73 -1.95 17.31
N GLU A 155 6.03 -2.11 18.60
CA GLU A 155 5.09 -1.86 19.69
C GLU A 155 4.70 -0.38 19.79
N SER A 156 5.60 0.55 19.43
CA SER A 156 5.31 1.98 19.43
C SER A 156 4.29 2.42 18.37
N VAL A 157 3.95 1.54 17.41
CA VAL A 157 2.94 1.82 16.37
C VAL A 157 1.59 1.24 16.78
N TRP A 158 1.58 0.00 17.27
CA TRP A 158 0.35 -0.76 17.51
C TRP A 158 -0.02 -0.87 18.99
N GLU A 159 0.87 -0.48 19.90
CA GLU A 159 0.69 -0.54 21.35
C GLU A 159 0.11 -1.91 21.79
N ASP A 160 -0.99 -1.89 22.54
CA ASP A 160 -1.68 -3.09 23.05
C ASP A 160 -2.36 -3.91 21.92
N LEU A 161 -2.56 -3.35 20.73
CA LEU A 161 -3.13 -4.06 19.58
C LEU A 161 -2.12 -4.96 18.87
N LEU A 162 -0.81 -4.78 19.08
CA LEU A 162 0.23 -5.51 18.34
C LEU A 162 0.02 -7.04 18.29
N PRO A 163 -0.35 -7.74 19.38
CA PRO A 163 -0.62 -9.18 19.32
C PRO A 163 -1.80 -9.55 18.41
N LEU A 164 -2.86 -8.72 18.38
CA LEU A 164 -4.04 -8.94 17.54
C LEU A 164 -3.72 -8.65 16.07
N VAL A 165 -2.99 -7.58 15.79
CA VAL A 165 -2.51 -7.22 14.44
C VAL A 165 -1.64 -8.34 13.87
N ARG A 166 -0.75 -8.91 14.68
CA ARG A 166 0.06 -10.09 14.30
C ARG A 166 -0.79 -11.32 14.02
N ALA A 167 -1.87 -11.53 14.79
CA ALA A 167 -2.79 -12.63 14.55
C ALA A 167 -3.55 -12.46 13.22
N ASP A 168 -3.99 -11.24 12.90
CA ASP A 168 -4.65 -10.91 11.64
C ASP A 168 -3.72 -11.10 10.45
N VAL A 169 -2.52 -10.51 10.46
CA VAL A 169 -1.51 -10.71 9.39
C VAL A 169 -1.18 -12.19 9.21
N ALA A 170 -1.05 -12.96 10.31
CA ALA A 170 -0.79 -14.39 10.22
C ALA A 170 -1.97 -15.16 9.60
N ARG A 171 -3.21 -14.76 9.91
CA ARG A 171 -4.44 -15.33 9.33
C ARG A 171 -4.49 -15.11 7.83
N LEU A 172 -4.26 -13.87 7.39
CA LEU A 172 -4.21 -13.53 5.98
C LEU A 172 -3.09 -14.28 5.25
N ALA A 173 -1.87 -14.28 5.79
CA ALA A 173 -0.74 -14.96 5.16
C ALA A 173 -1.00 -16.47 4.95
N ARG A 174 -1.62 -17.13 5.93
CA ARG A 174 -2.01 -18.55 5.81
C ARG A 174 -3.09 -18.75 4.75
N ALA A 175 -4.10 -17.89 4.71
CA ALA A 175 -5.17 -17.97 3.71
C ALA A 175 -4.61 -17.78 2.29
N VAL A 176 -3.72 -16.82 2.09
CA VAL A 176 -3.07 -16.59 0.78
C VAL A 176 -2.20 -17.78 0.36
N ALA A 177 -1.50 -18.40 1.32
CA ALA A 177 -0.64 -19.54 1.08
C ALA A 177 -1.37 -20.81 0.61
N GLU A 178 -2.71 -20.86 0.72
CA GLU A 178 -3.51 -21.95 0.15
C GLU A 178 -3.59 -21.89 -1.39
N PHE A 179 -3.42 -20.71 -1.98
CA PHE A 179 -3.62 -20.49 -3.42
C PHE A 179 -2.35 -20.05 -4.16
N GLU A 180 -1.38 -19.44 -3.48
CA GLU A 180 -0.12 -19.01 -4.10
C GLU A 180 1.02 -18.88 -3.08
N PRO A 181 2.29 -18.96 -3.52
CA PRO A 181 3.42 -18.83 -2.61
C PRO A 181 3.43 -17.48 -1.87
N VAL A 182 3.71 -17.50 -0.58
CA VAL A 182 3.79 -16.27 0.25
C VAL A 182 5.19 -16.08 0.80
N THR A 183 5.66 -14.83 0.78
CA THR A 183 6.89 -14.41 1.47
C THR A 183 6.61 -13.28 2.43
N MET A 184 6.95 -13.49 3.69
CA MET A 184 6.81 -12.51 4.73
C MET A 184 8.17 -11.96 5.15
N LEU A 185 8.34 -10.64 5.03
CA LEU A 185 9.45 -9.94 5.67
C LEU A 185 9.17 -9.83 7.18
N ALA A 186 10.18 -10.02 8.01
CA ALA A 186 10.10 -9.73 9.44
C ALA A 186 11.42 -9.09 9.91
N ARG A 187 11.38 -8.27 10.97
CA ARG A 187 12.63 -7.86 11.64
C ARG A 187 13.38 -9.10 12.11
N ARG A 188 14.71 -9.04 12.15
CA ARG A 188 15.57 -10.19 12.46
C ARG A 188 15.19 -10.86 13.79
N GLU A 189 14.89 -10.04 14.79
CA GLU A 189 14.45 -10.42 16.12
C GLU A 189 13.04 -11.06 16.16
N HIS A 190 12.23 -10.90 15.11
CA HIS A 190 10.85 -11.40 15.05
C HIS A 190 10.67 -12.54 14.05
N VAL A 191 11.73 -12.95 13.32
CA VAL A 191 11.63 -14.01 12.29
C VAL A 191 11.07 -15.30 12.87
N GLU A 192 11.57 -15.75 14.03
CA GLU A 192 11.11 -17.01 14.62
C GLU A 192 9.68 -16.92 15.16
N ASP A 193 9.28 -15.76 15.69
CA ASP A 193 7.92 -15.54 16.16
C ASP A 193 6.92 -15.54 15.00
N ALA A 194 7.27 -14.84 13.91
CA ALA A 194 6.50 -14.81 12.69
C ALA A 194 6.38 -16.23 12.10
N ARG A 195 7.48 -16.99 11.98
CA ARG A 195 7.46 -18.39 11.51
C ARG A 195 6.52 -19.28 12.30
N ARG A 196 6.54 -19.17 13.64
CA ARG A 196 5.64 -19.94 14.49
C ARG A 196 4.17 -19.56 14.26
N ALA A 197 3.89 -18.27 14.00
CA ALA A 197 2.53 -17.80 13.77
C ALA A 197 1.97 -18.21 12.39
N VAL A 198 2.78 -18.18 11.33
CA VAL A 198 2.28 -18.49 9.97
C VAL A 198 2.46 -19.94 9.54
N GLY A 199 3.33 -20.69 10.20
CA GLY A 199 3.63 -22.07 9.83
C GLY A 199 4.54 -22.19 8.60
N SER A 200 4.71 -23.42 8.11
CA SER A 200 5.70 -23.74 7.07
C SER A 200 5.29 -23.41 5.64
N ALA A 201 4.01 -23.08 5.41
CA ALA A 201 3.51 -22.72 4.07
C ALA A 201 3.97 -21.31 3.63
N VAL A 202 4.42 -20.48 4.56
CA VAL A 202 4.86 -19.11 4.32
C VAL A 202 6.37 -19.01 4.51
N GLU A 203 7.07 -18.49 3.50
CA GLU A 203 8.51 -18.21 3.61
C GLU A 203 8.73 -16.95 4.46
N VAL A 204 9.38 -17.07 5.62
CA VAL A 204 9.70 -15.91 6.46
C VAL A 204 11.19 -15.56 6.37
N VAL A 205 11.48 -14.31 6.00
CA VAL A 205 12.84 -13.81 5.78
C VAL A 205 13.10 -12.48 6.49
N PRO A 206 14.34 -12.20 6.92
CA PRO A 206 14.66 -10.96 7.60
C PRO A 206 14.61 -9.74 6.65
N GLY A 207 13.99 -8.65 7.09
CA GLY A 207 13.85 -7.38 6.35
C GLY A 207 13.87 -6.14 7.26
N PRO A 208 14.16 -4.95 6.69
CA PRO A 208 14.09 -3.69 7.42
C PRO A 208 12.64 -3.19 7.42
N LEU A 209 11.95 -3.26 8.55
CA LEU A 209 10.55 -2.85 8.66
C LEU A 209 10.38 -1.85 9.80
N ASP A 210 9.76 -0.71 9.56
CA ASP A 210 9.13 0.09 10.61
C ASP A 210 7.72 -0.41 10.88
N ASP A 211 6.98 -0.77 9.83
CA ASP A 211 5.61 -1.31 9.95
C ASP A 211 5.28 -2.42 8.90
N LEU A 212 3.99 -2.76 8.75
CA LEU A 212 3.50 -3.92 7.99
C LEU A 212 3.05 -3.64 6.54
N TRP A 213 2.99 -2.36 6.12
CA TRP A 213 2.30 -1.91 4.90
C TRP A 213 3.06 -2.24 3.61
N MET A 214 3.08 -3.52 3.25
CA MET A 214 3.83 -4.04 2.10
C MET A 214 3.35 -3.44 0.76
N ARG A 215 2.06 -3.06 0.66
CA ARG A 215 1.51 -2.38 -0.53
C ARG A 215 2.24 -1.08 -0.84
N ASP A 216 2.55 -0.31 0.19
CA ASP A 216 3.07 1.05 0.04
C ASP A 216 4.60 1.10 0.08
N THR A 217 5.20 0.17 0.81
CA THR A 217 6.66 0.11 1.03
C THR A 217 7.37 -0.85 0.07
N GLY A 218 6.61 -1.78 -0.52
CA GLY A 218 7.07 -2.76 -1.50
C GLY A 218 7.31 -2.15 -2.88
N PRO A 219 7.92 -2.94 -3.78
CA PRO A 219 8.09 -2.51 -5.17
C PRO A 219 6.80 -2.73 -5.96
N THR A 220 6.52 -1.84 -6.91
CA THR A 220 5.52 -2.09 -7.95
C THR A 220 6.17 -2.84 -9.11
N PHE A 221 5.68 -4.03 -9.42
CA PHE A 221 6.26 -4.85 -10.50
C PHE A 221 5.64 -4.50 -11.85
N VAL A 222 6.49 -4.37 -12.86
CA VAL A 222 6.09 -4.17 -14.26
C VAL A 222 6.83 -5.15 -15.16
N GLY A 223 6.21 -5.51 -16.27
CA GLY A 223 6.75 -6.50 -17.22
C GLY A 223 6.71 -6.00 -18.65
N ALA A 224 7.62 -6.51 -19.48
CA ALA A 224 7.52 -6.38 -20.93
C ALA A 224 7.86 -7.71 -21.63
N PRO A 225 7.19 -8.04 -22.75
CA PRO A 225 7.46 -9.25 -23.51
C PRO A 225 8.94 -9.32 -23.93
N GLY A 226 9.60 -10.45 -23.62
CA GLY A 226 11.01 -10.67 -23.94
C GLY A 226 12.02 -9.87 -23.11
N ALA A 227 11.58 -9.02 -22.18
CA ALA A 227 12.44 -8.25 -21.26
C ALA A 227 12.38 -8.73 -19.81
N GLY A 228 11.32 -9.46 -19.44
CA GLY A 228 11.10 -9.95 -18.08
C GLY A 228 10.47 -8.89 -17.18
N ILE A 229 10.56 -9.13 -15.87
CA ILE A 229 9.96 -8.28 -14.82
C ILE A 229 11.03 -7.35 -14.25
N VAL A 230 10.65 -6.10 -13.97
CA VAL A 230 11.41 -5.16 -13.15
C VAL A 230 10.53 -4.63 -12.03
N GLY A 231 11.15 -4.16 -10.95
CA GLY A 231 10.45 -3.53 -9.84
C GLY A 231 10.74 -2.04 -9.75
N ILE A 232 9.67 -1.25 -9.67
CA ILE A 232 9.71 0.18 -9.45
C ILE A 232 9.72 0.44 -7.94
N ASP A 233 10.69 1.22 -7.50
CA ASP A 233 10.79 1.75 -6.14
C ASP A 233 10.38 3.22 -6.17
N PHE A 234 9.23 3.52 -5.57
CA PHE A 234 8.61 4.84 -5.58
C PHE A 234 9.10 5.78 -4.47
N ASN A 235 10.26 5.52 -3.86
CA ASN A 235 10.86 6.42 -2.86
C ASN A 235 9.95 6.69 -1.65
N PHE A 236 9.34 5.64 -1.10
CA PHE A 236 8.45 5.74 0.06
C PHE A 236 8.98 6.69 1.15
N ASN A 237 8.14 7.64 1.59
CA ASN A 237 8.53 8.70 2.52
C ASN A 237 7.68 8.78 3.79
N GLY A 238 6.98 7.70 4.14
CA GLY A 238 6.10 7.66 5.31
C GLY A 238 4.84 8.50 5.12
N TRP A 239 4.21 8.37 3.96
CA TRP A 239 3.02 9.12 3.55
C TRP A 239 3.13 10.63 3.80
N GLY A 240 4.19 11.25 3.26
CA GLY A 240 4.44 12.68 3.45
C GLY A 240 5.11 13.00 4.78
N GLN A 241 5.94 12.09 5.31
CA GLN A 241 6.63 12.19 6.60
C GLN A 241 5.67 12.24 7.80
N LYS A 242 4.46 11.69 7.66
CA LYS A 242 3.48 11.58 8.74
C LYS A 242 3.75 10.38 9.66
N ALA A 243 4.53 9.40 9.20
CA ALA A 243 4.95 8.24 9.97
C ALA A 243 6.49 8.07 9.96
N GLU A 244 7.03 7.27 10.89
CA GLU A 244 8.43 6.85 10.87
C GLU A 244 8.65 5.79 9.77
N TYR A 245 9.62 5.98 8.89
CA TYR A 245 9.73 5.19 7.65
C TYR A 245 11.15 4.81 7.21
N HIS A 246 12.17 5.08 8.02
CA HIS A 246 13.57 4.95 7.59
C HIS A 246 14.01 3.51 7.28
N LEU A 247 13.39 2.51 7.88
CA LEU A 247 13.54 1.10 7.51
C LEU A 247 12.63 0.79 6.31
N ASP A 248 11.39 1.28 6.32
CA ASP A 248 10.39 1.03 5.27
C ASP A 248 10.81 1.55 3.89
N ALA A 249 11.51 2.69 3.81
CA ALA A 249 12.12 3.20 2.58
C ALA A 249 13.15 2.26 1.93
N ARG A 250 13.51 1.14 2.59
CA ARG A 250 14.43 0.12 2.07
C ARG A 250 13.73 -1.20 1.73
N VAL A 251 12.42 -1.32 1.96
CA VAL A 251 11.66 -2.55 1.74
C VAL A 251 11.64 -2.93 0.26
N ALA A 252 11.27 -2.01 -0.64
CA ALA A 252 11.30 -2.24 -2.08
C ALA A 252 12.65 -2.81 -2.57
N ARG A 253 13.77 -2.18 -2.18
CA ARG A 253 15.12 -2.69 -2.46
C ARG A 253 15.32 -4.12 -1.93
N LYS A 254 14.93 -4.37 -0.69
CA LYS A 254 15.12 -5.67 -0.04
C LYS A 254 14.33 -6.78 -0.73
N VAL A 255 13.08 -6.51 -1.11
CA VAL A 255 12.22 -7.43 -1.86
C VAL A 255 12.86 -7.77 -3.20
N LEU A 256 13.29 -6.76 -3.96
CA LEU A 256 13.87 -6.94 -5.29
C LEU A 256 15.21 -7.69 -5.26
N GLU A 257 16.09 -7.36 -4.31
CA GLU A 257 17.34 -8.12 -4.09
C GLU A 257 17.07 -9.59 -3.77
N ARG A 258 16.03 -9.88 -2.97
CA ARG A 258 15.66 -11.24 -2.60
C ARG A 258 15.07 -12.02 -3.78
N ALA A 259 14.23 -11.35 -4.57
CA ALA A 259 13.60 -11.92 -5.75
C ALA A 259 14.56 -12.06 -6.95
N GLY A 260 15.72 -11.38 -6.91
CA GLY A 260 16.64 -11.31 -8.04
C GLY A 260 16.10 -10.48 -9.19
N ILE A 261 15.21 -9.52 -8.91
CA ILE A 261 14.53 -8.67 -9.89
C ILE A 261 15.24 -7.31 -10.00
N PRO A 262 15.50 -6.78 -11.20
CA PRO A 262 16.09 -5.46 -11.37
C PRO A 262 15.25 -4.34 -10.72
N ARG A 263 15.93 -3.37 -10.11
CA ARG A 263 15.31 -2.21 -9.45
C ARG A 263 15.44 -0.95 -10.30
N VAL A 264 14.32 -0.29 -10.53
CA VAL A 264 14.21 1.06 -11.09
C VAL A 264 13.75 2.00 -9.98
N ILE A 265 14.37 3.17 -9.86
CA ILE A 265 13.98 4.19 -8.87
C ILE A 265 13.12 5.22 -9.60
N ALA A 266 11.91 5.48 -9.12
CA ALA A 266 10.99 6.44 -9.71
C ALA A 266 11.52 7.89 -9.54
N PRO A 267 11.13 8.83 -10.42
CA PRO A 267 11.43 10.26 -10.24
C PRO A 267 10.42 10.97 -9.32
N ILE A 268 9.40 10.24 -8.84
CA ILE A 268 8.32 10.73 -7.97
C ILE A 268 8.30 9.94 -6.66
N VAL A 269 7.61 10.49 -5.65
CA VAL A 269 7.19 9.77 -4.46
C VAL A 269 5.76 9.29 -4.67
N ALA A 270 5.53 7.99 -4.46
CA ALA A 270 4.20 7.41 -4.46
C ALA A 270 4.18 6.14 -3.60
N GLU A 271 2.98 5.65 -3.34
CA GLU A 271 2.70 4.42 -2.63
C GLU A 271 1.86 3.50 -3.52
N GLY A 272 2.06 2.19 -3.44
CA GLY A 272 1.31 1.24 -4.28
C GLY A 272 -0.20 1.29 -4.07
N GLY A 273 -0.69 1.70 -2.89
CA GLY A 273 -2.12 1.87 -2.62
C GLY A 273 -2.69 3.19 -3.15
N ALA A 274 -1.85 4.15 -3.55
CA ALA A 274 -2.28 5.45 -4.04
C ALA A 274 -2.80 5.40 -5.49
N PHE A 275 -2.57 4.30 -6.21
CA PHE A 275 -3.05 4.09 -7.57
C PHE A 275 -3.54 2.66 -7.80
N GLU A 276 -4.46 2.50 -8.75
CA GLU A 276 -4.99 1.21 -9.21
C GLU A 276 -4.93 1.16 -10.74
N VAL A 277 -4.52 0.03 -11.33
CA VAL A 277 -4.37 -0.12 -12.79
C VAL A 277 -5.24 -1.25 -13.35
N ASP A 278 -5.76 -1.07 -14.56
CA ASP A 278 -6.54 -2.10 -15.27
C ASP A 278 -5.65 -3.06 -16.08
N GLY A 279 -4.35 -2.78 -16.18
CA GLY A 279 -3.40 -3.51 -17.04
C GLY A 279 -3.56 -3.25 -18.54
N ALA A 280 -4.44 -2.33 -18.94
CA ALA A 280 -4.74 -1.95 -20.31
C ALA A 280 -4.51 -0.44 -20.56
N GLY A 281 -3.72 0.21 -19.70
CA GLY A 281 -3.27 1.60 -19.86
C GLY A 281 -4.09 2.64 -19.09
N THR A 282 -5.08 2.21 -18.30
CA THR A 282 -5.87 3.10 -17.44
C THR A 282 -5.42 3.00 -15.98
N LEU A 283 -5.33 4.14 -15.30
CA LEU A 283 -5.02 4.23 -13.88
C LEU A 283 -6.08 5.07 -13.16
N LEU A 284 -6.51 4.62 -11.98
CA LEU A 284 -7.27 5.41 -11.02
C LEU A 284 -6.33 5.93 -9.93
N ALA A 285 -6.50 7.18 -9.50
CA ALA A 285 -5.78 7.73 -8.36
C ALA A 285 -6.59 8.86 -7.71
N THR A 286 -6.28 9.16 -6.47
CA THR A 286 -6.77 10.36 -5.80
C THR A 286 -5.77 11.51 -5.94
N GLU A 287 -6.27 12.70 -6.26
CA GLU A 287 -5.46 13.92 -6.35
C GLU A 287 -4.83 14.26 -5.00
N SER A 288 -5.59 14.11 -3.90
CA SER A 288 -5.13 14.37 -2.54
C SER A 288 -3.88 13.58 -2.16
N SER A 289 -3.70 12.36 -2.67
CA SER A 289 -2.58 11.48 -2.31
C SER A 289 -1.33 11.68 -3.17
N LEU A 290 -1.47 11.86 -4.49
CA LEU A 290 -0.31 11.94 -5.38
C LEU A 290 0.13 13.37 -5.70
N VAL A 291 -0.82 14.30 -5.85
CA VAL A 291 -0.57 15.68 -6.29
C VAL A 291 -0.60 16.61 -5.08
N ASN A 292 0.32 16.38 -4.14
CA ASN A 292 0.44 17.21 -2.95
C ASN A 292 1.92 17.52 -2.63
N PRO A 293 2.20 18.63 -1.93
CA PRO A 293 3.57 19.07 -1.67
C PRO A 293 4.35 18.17 -0.70
N SER A 294 3.67 17.30 0.06
CA SER A 294 4.32 16.36 0.98
C SER A 294 4.87 15.11 0.26
N ARG A 295 4.28 14.73 -0.88
CA ARG A 295 4.80 13.69 -1.77
C ARG A 295 5.67 14.27 -2.87
N ASN A 296 5.09 15.14 -3.70
CA ASN A 296 5.69 15.60 -4.95
C ASN A 296 5.69 17.14 -5.03
N PRO A 297 6.57 17.82 -4.27
CA PRO A 297 6.62 19.28 -4.24
C PRO A 297 6.94 19.87 -5.61
N GLY A 298 6.02 20.71 -6.11
CA GLY A 298 6.16 21.40 -7.39
C GLY A 298 5.76 20.58 -8.61
N TYR A 299 5.19 19.39 -8.42
CA TYR A 299 4.62 18.58 -9.50
C TYR A 299 3.12 18.86 -9.58
N ASP A 300 2.61 18.96 -10.80
CA ASP A 300 1.20 19.02 -11.16
C ASP A 300 0.74 17.66 -11.74
N HIS A 301 -0.54 17.56 -12.12
CA HIS A 301 -1.10 16.36 -12.74
C HIS A 301 -0.27 15.92 -13.96
N ASP A 302 0.04 16.81 -14.89
CA ASP A 302 0.81 16.49 -16.12
C ASP A 302 2.17 15.85 -15.80
N ALA A 303 2.88 16.36 -14.79
CA ALA A 303 4.17 15.82 -14.38
C ALA A 303 4.04 14.43 -13.75
N ILE A 304 3.00 14.20 -12.92
CA ILE A 304 2.72 12.90 -12.31
C ILE A 304 2.27 11.89 -13.37
N GLU A 305 1.32 12.25 -14.23
CA GLU A 305 0.84 11.41 -15.32
C GLU A 305 1.97 10.99 -16.25
N LYS A 306 2.88 11.91 -16.61
CA LYS A 306 4.05 11.59 -17.41
C LYS A 306 4.93 10.52 -16.74
N ALA A 307 5.20 10.67 -15.43
CA ALA A 307 6.02 9.71 -14.69
C ALA A 307 5.35 8.34 -14.60
N LEU A 308 4.04 8.30 -14.30
CA LEU A 308 3.27 7.05 -14.24
C LEU A 308 3.18 6.38 -15.62
N GLY A 309 3.00 7.16 -16.69
CA GLY A 309 2.98 6.64 -18.05
C GLY A 309 4.31 6.00 -18.47
N GLU A 310 5.43 6.66 -18.16
CA GLU A 310 6.77 6.13 -18.45
C GLU A 310 7.12 4.88 -17.62
N LEU A 311 6.60 4.75 -16.40
CA LEU A 311 6.96 3.66 -15.48
C LEU A 311 6.03 2.45 -15.53
N LEU A 312 4.73 2.68 -15.75
CA LEU A 312 3.66 1.69 -15.56
C LEU A 312 2.91 1.37 -16.86
N GLY A 313 3.22 2.04 -17.98
CA GLY A 313 2.56 1.84 -19.26
C GLY A 313 1.17 2.48 -19.35
N ILE A 314 0.95 3.55 -18.57
CA ILE A 314 -0.33 4.26 -18.49
C ILE A 314 -0.45 5.32 -19.57
N THR A 315 -1.61 5.36 -20.22
CA THR A 315 -1.94 6.36 -21.24
C THR A 315 -3.09 7.27 -20.82
N LYS A 316 -3.82 6.88 -19.76
CA LYS A 316 -4.89 7.69 -19.18
C LYS A 316 -4.99 7.53 -17.67
N VAL A 317 -5.08 8.66 -16.99
CA VAL A 317 -5.39 8.71 -15.55
C VAL A 317 -6.81 9.25 -15.35
N VAL A 318 -7.56 8.60 -14.47
CA VAL A 318 -8.85 9.07 -13.97
C VAL A 318 -8.66 9.54 -12.54
N TRP A 319 -8.66 10.86 -12.37
CA TRP A 319 -8.47 11.50 -11.07
C TRP A 319 -9.77 11.58 -10.28
N LEU A 320 -9.74 10.99 -9.09
CA LEU A 320 -10.70 11.22 -8.02
C LEU A 320 -10.15 12.34 -7.12
N GLN A 321 -10.99 13.10 -6.41
CA GLN A 321 -10.45 14.20 -5.59
C GLN A 321 -9.76 13.69 -4.33
N GLY A 322 -10.35 12.69 -3.67
CA GLY A 322 -9.89 12.19 -2.37
C GLY A 322 -10.05 13.21 -1.24
N VAL A 323 -9.33 13.00 -0.15
CA VAL A 323 -9.40 13.81 1.08
C VAL A 323 -7.97 13.97 1.64
N ALA A 324 -7.49 15.22 1.73
CA ALA A 324 -6.16 15.50 2.24
C ALA A 324 -6.16 15.75 3.76
N GLY A 325 -5.19 15.18 4.47
CA GLY A 325 -4.92 15.47 5.88
C GLY A 325 -5.86 14.85 6.91
N GLU A 326 -6.91 14.15 6.49
CA GLU A 326 -7.86 13.47 7.39
C GLU A 326 -7.38 12.07 7.79
N ASP A 327 -6.58 11.42 6.93
CA ASP A 327 -5.84 10.20 7.27
C ASP A 327 -4.37 10.31 6.85
N VAL A 328 -3.57 9.30 7.22
CA VAL A 328 -2.14 9.27 6.92
C VAL A 328 -1.91 9.21 5.41
N THR A 329 -2.75 8.49 4.66
CA THR A 329 -2.56 8.21 3.24
C THR A 329 -2.99 9.35 2.32
N ASP A 330 -3.74 10.33 2.84
CA ASP A 330 -4.44 11.36 2.05
C ASP A 330 -5.44 10.71 1.08
N CYS A 331 -6.24 9.76 1.59
CA CYS A 331 -7.27 9.02 0.88
C CYS A 331 -6.72 8.21 -0.29
N HIS A 332 -5.99 7.13 -0.03
CA HIS A 332 -5.58 6.19 -1.07
C HIS A 332 -6.78 5.61 -1.85
N VAL A 333 -6.60 5.42 -3.16
CA VAL A 333 -7.66 4.93 -4.04
C VAL A 333 -8.04 3.49 -3.74
N ASP A 334 -7.12 2.69 -3.19
CA ASP A 334 -7.36 1.27 -2.89
C ASP A 334 -8.39 1.02 -1.78
N ALA A 335 -8.80 2.06 -1.05
CA ALA A 335 -9.92 2.05 -0.13
C ALA A 335 -11.22 2.60 -0.75
N VAL A 336 -11.18 3.14 -1.97
CA VAL A 336 -12.30 3.83 -2.63
C VAL A 336 -12.78 3.09 -3.86
N ALA A 337 -11.88 2.72 -4.78
CA ALA A 337 -12.22 2.10 -6.05
C ALA A 337 -11.13 1.14 -6.53
N ARG A 338 -11.55 0.04 -7.15
CA ARG A 338 -10.67 -1.05 -7.62
C ARG A 338 -11.11 -1.53 -9.00
N PHE A 339 -10.18 -1.97 -9.84
CA PHE A 339 -10.56 -2.60 -11.12
C PHE A 339 -10.89 -4.08 -10.91
N ALA A 340 -12.00 -4.52 -11.52
CA ALA A 340 -12.26 -5.94 -11.69
C ALA A 340 -11.53 -6.48 -12.93
N GLU A 341 -11.70 -5.73 -14.02
CA GLU A 341 -11.13 -5.96 -15.34
C GLU A 341 -11.20 -4.64 -16.14
N PRO A 342 -10.54 -4.52 -17.31
CA PRO A 342 -10.65 -3.34 -18.16
C PRO A 342 -12.10 -2.97 -18.48
N GLY A 343 -12.52 -1.78 -18.06
CA GLY A 343 -13.88 -1.26 -18.25
C GLY A 343 -14.87 -1.57 -17.12
N VAL A 344 -14.49 -2.35 -16.10
CA VAL A 344 -15.35 -2.66 -14.94
C VAL A 344 -14.66 -2.21 -13.65
N VAL A 345 -15.28 -1.29 -12.92
CA VAL A 345 -14.74 -0.71 -11.69
C VAL A 345 -15.67 -0.97 -10.51
N LEU A 346 -15.12 -1.46 -9.41
CA LEU A 346 -15.80 -1.50 -8.13
C LEU A 346 -15.56 -0.17 -7.40
N VAL A 347 -16.59 0.42 -6.82
CA VAL A 347 -16.48 1.65 -6.03
C VAL A 347 -17.27 1.53 -4.74
N VAL A 348 -16.69 2.02 -3.65
CA VAL A 348 -17.40 2.13 -2.37
C VAL A 348 -18.49 3.19 -2.51
N CYS A 349 -19.74 2.79 -2.26
CA CYS A 349 -20.88 3.68 -2.33
C CYS A 349 -21.64 3.61 -0.99
N PRO A 350 -21.50 4.62 -0.10
CA PRO A 350 -22.25 4.67 1.14
C PRO A 350 -23.76 4.69 0.88
N VAL A 351 -24.50 3.86 1.62
CA VAL A 351 -25.97 3.95 1.68
C VAL A 351 -26.31 4.98 2.75
N ASP A 352 -26.98 6.06 2.37
CA ASP A 352 -27.29 7.22 3.22
C ASP A 352 -26.04 7.89 3.82
N PRO A 353 -25.16 8.46 2.98
CA PRO A 353 -23.93 9.10 3.45
C PRO A 353 -24.24 10.24 4.41
N ASP A 354 -23.55 10.26 5.56
CA ASP A 354 -23.53 11.44 6.43
C ASP A 354 -22.89 12.61 5.65
N PRO A 355 -23.64 13.70 5.40
CA PRO A 355 -23.09 14.84 4.64
C PRO A 355 -21.92 15.51 5.36
N GLU A 356 -21.73 15.30 6.66
CA GLU A 356 -20.60 15.85 7.42
C GLU A 356 -19.35 14.95 7.35
N ASP A 357 -19.50 13.67 7.02
CA ASP A 357 -18.38 12.75 6.82
C ASP A 357 -17.63 13.04 5.51
N VAL A 358 -16.38 13.47 5.66
CA VAL A 358 -15.46 13.80 4.56
C VAL A 358 -15.21 12.60 3.61
N PHE A 359 -15.10 11.39 4.14
CA PHE A 359 -14.85 10.19 3.35
C PHE A 359 -16.11 9.71 2.64
N ALA A 360 -17.27 9.83 3.29
CA ALA A 360 -18.56 9.55 2.64
C ALA A 360 -18.79 10.48 1.45
N ARG A 361 -18.51 11.78 1.59
CA ARG A 361 -18.60 12.74 0.48
C ARG A 361 -17.63 12.41 -0.66
N ALA A 362 -16.38 12.04 -0.33
CA ALA A 362 -15.39 11.66 -1.32
C ALA A 362 -15.79 10.39 -2.09
N ALA A 363 -16.37 9.40 -1.41
CA ALA A 363 -16.88 8.18 -2.02
C ALA A 363 -18.05 8.44 -2.99
N VAL A 364 -19.02 9.29 -2.60
CA VAL A 364 -20.12 9.72 -3.48
C VAL A 364 -19.59 10.38 -4.74
N GLN A 365 -18.64 11.31 -4.59
CA GLN A 365 -18.04 12.00 -5.72
C GLN A 365 -17.23 11.06 -6.62
N ALA A 366 -16.47 10.11 -6.03
CA ALA A 366 -15.76 9.11 -6.80
C ALA A 366 -16.71 8.29 -7.69
N CYS A 367 -17.87 7.90 -7.13
CA CYS A 367 -18.92 7.21 -7.89
C CYS A 367 -19.46 8.09 -9.04
N GLU A 368 -19.72 9.37 -8.81
CA GLU A 368 -20.16 10.31 -9.85
C GLU A 368 -19.12 10.49 -10.98
N ILE A 369 -17.85 10.63 -10.62
CA ILE A 369 -16.74 10.74 -11.59
C ILE A 369 -16.65 9.46 -12.43
N LEU A 370 -16.62 8.29 -11.78
CA LEU A 370 -16.45 7.01 -12.46
C LEU A 370 -17.61 6.69 -13.41
N ARG A 371 -18.85 7.05 -13.05
CA ARG A 371 -20.03 6.87 -13.95
C ARG A 371 -19.94 7.71 -15.23
N GLN A 372 -19.18 8.80 -15.22
CA GLN A 372 -19.02 9.70 -16.38
C GLN A 372 -17.74 9.43 -17.16
N ALA A 373 -16.73 8.87 -16.51
CA ALA A 373 -15.41 8.61 -17.05
C ALA A 373 -15.41 7.51 -18.12
N THR A 374 -14.30 7.45 -18.83
CA THR A 374 -13.97 6.37 -19.76
C THR A 374 -12.56 5.88 -19.48
N ASP A 375 -12.25 4.67 -19.90
CA ASP A 375 -10.91 4.11 -19.82
C ASP A 375 -10.00 4.59 -20.98
N ALA A 376 -8.78 4.06 -21.05
CA ALA A 376 -7.79 4.41 -22.08
C ALA A 376 -8.26 4.08 -23.52
N ASP A 377 -9.09 3.05 -23.69
CA ASP A 377 -9.67 2.64 -24.97
C ASP A 377 -10.98 3.39 -25.31
N GLY A 378 -11.43 4.27 -24.42
CA GLY A 378 -12.65 5.05 -24.59
C GLY A 378 -13.94 4.32 -24.20
N ARG A 379 -13.86 3.15 -23.57
CA ARG A 379 -15.04 2.45 -23.00
C ARG A 379 -15.54 3.21 -21.77
N ARG A 380 -16.86 3.35 -21.62
CA ARG A 380 -17.44 3.83 -20.37
C ARG A 380 -17.33 2.74 -19.32
N PHE A 381 -17.05 3.12 -18.08
CA PHE A 381 -16.99 2.15 -16.99
C PHE A 381 -18.37 1.57 -16.68
N GLU A 382 -18.43 0.26 -16.54
CA GLU A 382 -19.44 -0.39 -15.72
C GLU A 382 -19.06 -0.20 -14.26
N VAL A 383 -19.89 0.49 -13.50
CA VAL A 383 -19.64 0.82 -12.09
C VAL A 383 -20.42 -0.14 -11.21
N VAL A 384 -19.68 -0.97 -10.46
CA VAL A 384 -20.22 -1.92 -9.48
C VAL A 384 -20.08 -1.33 -8.09
N GLU A 385 -21.19 -1.11 -7.40
CA GLU A 385 -21.19 -0.50 -6.07
C GLU A 385 -20.95 -1.53 -4.97
N LEU A 386 -19.90 -1.30 -4.18
CA LEU A 386 -19.65 -2.03 -2.94
C LEU A 386 -20.32 -1.29 -1.77
N PRO A 387 -20.95 -2.03 -0.83
CA PRO A 387 -21.45 -1.42 0.41
C PRO A 387 -20.30 -0.88 1.25
N GLN A 388 -20.63 -0.08 2.26
CA GLN A 388 -19.75 0.20 3.40
C GLN A 388 -20.19 -0.60 4.62
N PRO A 389 -19.28 -0.99 5.52
CA PRO A 389 -19.65 -1.55 6.81
C PRO A 389 -20.41 -0.50 7.64
N ALA A 390 -21.56 -0.87 8.20
CA ALA A 390 -22.32 0.03 9.04
C ALA A 390 -21.71 0.05 10.46
N ALA A 391 -21.20 1.21 10.89
CA ALA A 391 -20.56 1.36 12.20
C ALA A 391 -21.44 0.88 13.37
N ALA A 392 -22.76 1.09 13.29
CA ALA A 392 -23.71 0.65 14.31
C ALA A 392 -23.92 -0.87 14.36
N ALA A 393 -23.56 -1.61 13.30
CA ALA A 393 -23.68 -3.06 13.22
C ALA A 393 -22.38 -3.79 13.63
N LEU A 394 -21.27 -3.07 13.78
CA LEU A 394 -19.98 -3.67 14.14
C LEU A 394 -19.94 -4.08 15.62
N PRO A 395 -19.28 -5.20 15.95
CA PRO A 395 -19.10 -5.61 17.33
C PRO A 395 -18.09 -4.69 18.04
N GLY A 396 -18.53 -4.10 19.16
CA GLY A 396 -17.71 -3.20 19.97
C GLY A 396 -17.63 -1.78 19.42
N ARG A 397 -16.87 -0.92 20.10
CA ARG A 397 -16.54 0.42 19.58
C ARG A 397 -15.27 0.34 18.76
N ARG A 398 -15.26 1.03 17.64
CA ARG A 398 -14.08 1.20 16.79
C ARG A 398 -13.36 2.51 17.08
N GLY A 399 -12.05 2.52 16.86
CA GLY A 399 -11.23 3.71 16.92
C GLY A 399 -11.57 4.72 15.81
N PRO A 400 -11.08 5.96 15.92
CA PRO A 400 -11.27 6.99 14.91
C PRO A 400 -10.60 6.64 13.57
N ASP A 401 -9.52 5.85 13.60
CA ASP A 401 -8.74 5.46 12.43
C ASP A 401 -9.24 4.16 11.78
N PHE A 402 -10.39 3.62 12.21
CA PHE A 402 -10.86 2.35 11.67
C PHE A 402 -11.22 2.44 10.19
N LEU A 403 -10.68 1.56 9.35
CA LEU A 403 -10.99 1.52 7.92
C LEU A 403 -12.33 0.82 7.63
N TYR A 404 -13.34 1.60 7.24
CA TYR A 404 -14.67 1.13 6.84
C TYR A 404 -14.78 0.88 5.34
N SER A 405 -13.99 -0.05 4.78
CA SER A 405 -14.00 -0.29 3.32
C SER A 405 -13.81 -1.74 2.90
N TYR A 406 -14.85 -2.32 2.31
CA TYR A 406 -14.75 -3.61 1.63
C TYR A 406 -13.93 -3.55 0.34
N ALA A 407 -13.64 -2.37 -0.22
CA ALA A 407 -12.79 -2.24 -1.42
C ALA A 407 -11.31 -2.58 -1.14
N ASN A 408 -10.90 -2.62 0.12
CA ASN A 408 -9.54 -3.01 0.51
C ASN A 408 -9.34 -4.54 0.53
N PHE A 409 -9.96 -5.25 -0.42
CA PHE A 409 -9.77 -6.67 -0.67
C PHE A 409 -8.48 -6.92 -1.49
N TYR A 410 -7.97 -8.15 -1.47
CA TYR A 410 -6.84 -8.55 -2.30
C TYR A 410 -7.25 -9.61 -3.33
N VAL A 411 -6.86 -9.45 -4.59
CA VAL A 411 -7.09 -10.48 -5.63
C VAL A 411 -5.84 -11.32 -5.78
N GLY A 412 -5.91 -12.62 -5.44
CA GLY A 412 -4.85 -13.60 -5.69
C GLY A 412 -5.16 -14.51 -6.88
N ASN A 413 -4.28 -15.47 -7.15
CA ASN A 413 -4.45 -16.43 -8.25
C ASN A 413 -5.81 -17.14 -8.27
N GLY A 414 -6.18 -17.79 -7.17
CA GLY A 414 -7.40 -18.62 -7.07
C GLY A 414 -8.48 -18.08 -6.14
N ALA A 415 -8.26 -16.92 -5.51
CA ALA A 415 -9.16 -16.38 -4.51
C ALA A 415 -9.14 -14.85 -4.46
N VAL A 416 -10.23 -14.27 -3.98
CA VAL A 416 -10.35 -12.87 -3.56
C VAL A 416 -10.50 -12.86 -2.04
N TYR A 417 -9.62 -12.14 -1.35
CA TYR A 417 -9.57 -12.07 0.11
C TYR A 417 -10.32 -10.82 0.58
N LEU A 418 -11.53 -11.03 1.08
CA LEU A 418 -12.45 -10.00 1.52
C LEU A 418 -12.29 -9.77 3.03
N PRO A 419 -12.02 -8.54 3.50
CA PRO A 419 -12.13 -8.23 4.92
C PRO A 419 -13.58 -8.40 5.36
N VAL A 420 -13.80 -9.06 6.50
CA VAL A 420 -15.11 -9.11 7.16
C VAL A 420 -15.04 -8.43 8.52
N TYR A 421 -16.04 -7.60 8.80
CA TYR A 421 -16.01 -6.69 9.95
C TYR A 421 -16.95 -7.09 11.08
N GLY A 422 -17.86 -8.04 10.82
CA GLY A 422 -18.90 -8.48 11.75
C GLY A 422 -20.28 -7.86 11.45
N ASP A 423 -20.36 -6.97 10.46
CA ASP A 423 -21.63 -6.54 9.86
C ASP A 423 -22.09 -7.62 8.88
N THR A 424 -22.68 -8.69 9.43
CA THR A 424 -23.04 -9.90 8.66
C THR A 424 -23.83 -9.60 7.38
N HIS A 425 -24.69 -8.57 7.37
CA HIS A 425 -25.47 -8.20 6.19
C HIS A 425 -24.58 -7.65 5.07
N ASN A 426 -23.72 -6.68 5.38
CA ASN A 426 -22.84 -6.10 4.38
C ASN A 426 -21.62 -6.99 4.05
N ASP A 427 -21.16 -7.80 5.02
CA ASP A 427 -20.15 -8.85 4.80
C ASP A 427 -20.65 -9.85 3.74
N ASP A 428 -21.91 -10.32 3.87
CA ASP A 428 -22.53 -11.24 2.92
C ASP A 428 -22.75 -10.58 1.55
N ARG A 429 -23.22 -9.33 1.54
CA ARG A 429 -23.46 -8.58 0.30
C ARG A 429 -22.16 -8.33 -0.47
N ALA A 430 -21.10 -7.88 0.20
CA ALA A 430 -19.80 -7.68 -0.42
C ALA A 430 -19.23 -9.00 -0.97
N ALA A 431 -19.37 -10.10 -0.22
CA ALA A 431 -18.94 -11.41 -0.70
C ALA A 431 -19.68 -11.87 -1.96
N GLY A 432 -21.00 -11.64 -2.03
CA GLY A 432 -21.80 -11.95 -3.21
C GLY A 432 -21.32 -11.17 -4.45
N ILE A 433 -21.16 -9.86 -4.30
CA ILE A 433 -20.67 -8.98 -5.38
C ILE A 433 -19.31 -9.43 -5.89
N LEU A 434 -18.35 -9.69 -4.97
CA LEU A 434 -17.01 -10.14 -5.38
C LEU A 434 -17.04 -11.52 -6.04
N GLY A 435 -17.95 -12.40 -5.64
CA GLY A 435 -18.14 -13.71 -6.28
C GLY A 435 -18.65 -13.60 -7.72
N ASP A 436 -19.54 -12.65 -7.98
CA ASP A 436 -20.06 -12.39 -9.32
C ASP A 436 -19.02 -11.71 -10.23
N VAL A 437 -18.25 -10.77 -9.67
CA VAL A 437 -17.26 -9.95 -10.40
C VAL A 437 -15.96 -10.71 -10.69
N PHE A 438 -15.59 -11.68 -9.84
CA PHE A 438 -14.37 -12.48 -10.02
C PHE A 438 -14.70 -13.96 -10.25
N PRO A 439 -15.32 -14.31 -11.39
CA PRO A 439 -15.71 -15.69 -11.66
C PRO A 439 -14.48 -16.61 -11.69
N GLY A 440 -14.63 -17.78 -11.09
CA GLY A 440 -13.55 -18.78 -10.99
C GLY A 440 -12.57 -18.56 -9.83
N ARG A 441 -12.73 -17.50 -9.03
CA ARG A 441 -12.02 -17.31 -7.77
C ARG A 441 -12.92 -17.60 -6.58
N ALA A 442 -12.36 -18.21 -5.54
CA ALA A 442 -13.05 -18.35 -4.26
C ALA A 442 -13.10 -16.99 -3.54
N VAL A 443 -14.22 -16.63 -2.93
CA VAL A 443 -14.27 -15.47 -2.01
C VAL A 443 -13.90 -15.95 -0.62
N VAL A 444 -12.69 -15.63 -0.18
CA VAL A 444 -12.15 -15.99 1.14
C VAL A 444 -12.39 -14.82 2.09
N ARG A 445 -13.26 -15.04 3.07
CA ARG A 445 -13.56 -14.06 4.12
C ARG A 445 -12.50 -14.11 5.21
N VAL A 446 -11.92 -12.96 5.54
CA VAL A 446 -10.84 -12.85 6.53
C VAL A 446 -11.21 -11.79 7.55
N GLU A 447 -11.36 -12.17 8.82
CA GLU A 447 -11.45 -11.16 9.88
C GLU A 447 -10.10 -10.48 10.02
N TYR A 448 -10.10 -9.17 9.87
CA TYR A 448 -8.88 -8.36 9.76
C TYR A 448 -9.01 -7.02 10.52
N ASN A 449 -9.84 -7.04 11.57
CA ASN A 449 -10.29 -5.85 12.27
C ASN A 449 -9.16 -5.14 13.03
N ALA A 450 -8.18 -5.86 13.59
CA ALA A 450 -7.12 -5.23 14.38
C ALA A 450 -6.17 -4.42 13.50
N VAL A 451 -5.93 -4.86 12.26
CA VAL A 451 -5.20 -4.05 11.27
C VAL A 451 -6.06 -2.87 10.81
N ALA A 452 -7.38 -3.08 10.64
CA ALA A 452 -8.32 -2.02 10.28
C ALA A 452 -8.36 -0.87 11.30
N GLU A 453 -8.19 -1.14 12.60
CA GLU A 453 -8.04 -0.11 13.64
C GLU A 453 -6.82 0.82 13.42
N GLY A 454 -5.85 0.43 12.58
CA GLY A 454 -4.69 1.23 12.22
C GLY A 454 -4.80 1.97 10.89
N GLY A 455 -6.00 2.07 10.30
CA GLY A 455 -6.23 2.86 9.07
C GLY A 455 -6.02 2.14 7.75
N GLY A 456 -5.76 0.83 7.74
CA GLY A 456 -5.54 0.06 6.51
C GLY A 456 -6.18 -1.32 6.55
N GLY A 457 -6.17 -2.04 5.43
CA GLY A 457 -6.82 -3.36 5.35
C GLY A 457 -5.95 -4.44 4.73
N ILE A 458 -6.62 -5.44 4.14
CA ILE A 458 -5.97 -6.58 3.51
C ILE A 458 -5.08 -6.12 2.35
N HIS A 459 -5.62 -5.28 1.46
CA HIS A 459 -4.88 -4.81 0.30
C HIS A 459 -3.64 -4.01 0.67
N CYS A 460 -3.74 -3.13 1.68
CA CYS A 460 -2.60 -2.33 2.19
C CYS A 460 -1.47 -3.21 2.77
N SER A 461 -1.80 -4.44 3.20
CA SER A 461 -0.87 -5.39 3.82
C SER A 461 -0.15 -6.30 2.81
N THR A 462 -0.55 -6.26 1.53
CA THR A 462 -0.11 -7.23 0.50
C THR A 462 0.52 -6.55 -0.71
N GLN A 463 1.50 -7.23 -1.33
CA GLN A 463 2.02 -6.84 -2.64
C GLN A 463 2.21 -8.08 -3.51
N GLN A 464 1.47 -8.15 -4.61
CA GLN A 464 1.57 -9.20 -5.63
C GLN A 464 2.85 -9.05 -6.44
N GLN A 465 3.49 -10.18 -6.73
CA GLN A 465 4.54 -10.31 -7.75
C GLN A 465 3.98 -11.14 -8.92
N PRO A 466 3.87 -10.57 -10.13
CA PRO A 466 3.34 -11.29 -11.28
C PRO A 466 4.23 -12.47 -11.69
N LEU A 467 3.62 -13.50 -12.29
CA LEU A 467 4.29 -14.73 -12.73
C LEU A 467 5.20 -14.48 -13.92
N ALA A 468 4.73 -13.68 -14.87
CA ALA A 468 5.42 -13.37 -16.10
C ALA A 468 5.25 -11.90 -16.45
N ALA A 469 6.12 -11.42 -17.34
CA ALA A 469 5.89 -10.18 -18.03
C ALA A 469 4.63 -10.31 -18.91
N VAL A 470 3.75 -9.30 -18.81
CA VAL A 470 2.52 -9.20 -19.61
C VAL A 470 2.82 -8.91 -21.07
#